data_AF-A0A7C2X8Y5-F1
#
_entry.id   AF-A0A7C2X8Y5-F1
#
_cell.length_a   1.000
_cell.length_b   1.000
_cell.length_c   1.000
_cell.angle_alpha   90.00
_cell.angle_beta   90.00
_cell.angle_gamma   90.00
#
_symmetry.space_group_name_H-M   'P 1'
#
loop_
_entity.id
_entity.type
_entity.pdbx_description
1 polymer ?
#
loop_
_entity_poly.entity_id
_entity_poly.type
_entity_poly.pdbx_seq_one_letter_code
_entity_poly.pdbx_strand_id
1 'polypeptide(L)'
;MNHRIRVFARLLAVVGIALATPNSVSAAGPIVLDGLFDDWAGQMHLDDPPGDAKNEKTDMSAFYFGTNPDDSNLYFMAGRWGGGAQPLRLRLKIDTDNNRVFTEPQDRILDIRYQPSKEASQVDVEMLDGNGLFLAPVIYSADWGDSANEGGLRVEWGIAFAQLGISPQQAIRMVLESADGNDFSDQIPNSGDIQWSPASALGIPLLAVLLIAGIGWLVYQRRRPPWRSRS
;
A
#
# COMPACT_ATOMS: atom_id res chain seq x y z
N MET A 1 -21.14 -5.90 -42.96
CA MET A 1 -20.84 -5.73 -41.52
C MET A 1 -20.11 -4.41 -41.33
N ASN A 2 -20.72 -3.45 -40.62
CA ASN A 2 -20.22 -2.07 -40.54
C ASN A 2 -18.82 -1.97 -39.93
N HIS A 3 -17.97 -1.15 -40.53
CA HIS A 3 -16.59 -0.91 -40.08
C HIS A 3 -16.53 -0.51 -38.60
N ARG A 4 -17.51 0.30 -38.13
CA ARG A 4 -17.68 0.71 -36.73
C ARG A 4 -17.87 -0.47 -35.76
N ILE A 5 -18.57 -1.53 -36.17
CA ILE A 5 -18.80 -2.72 -35.34
C ILE A 5 -17.51 -3.55 -35.20
N ARG A 6 -16.67 -3.59 -36.25
CA ARG A 6 -15.36 -4.27 -36.19
C ARG A 6 -14.36 -3.54 -35.30
N VAL A 7 -14.38 -2.20 -35.31
CA VAL A 7 -13.53 -1.37 -34.45
C VAL A 7 -13.94 -1.53 -32.98
N PHE A 8 -15.25 -1.47 -32.68
CA PHE A 8 -15.75 -1.61 -31.32
C PHE A 8 -15.47 -3.01 -30.72
N ALA A 9 -15.63 -4.07 -31.52
CA ALA A 9 -15.33 -5.44 -31.08
C ALA A 9 -13.82 -5.67 -30.84
N ARG A 10 -12.95 -5.05 -31.64
CA ARG A 10 -11.50 -5.08 -31.41
C ARG A 10 -11.11 -4.31 -30.15
N LEU A 11 -11.74 -3.15 -29.90
CA LEU A 11 -11.51 -2.37 -28.69
C LEU A 11 -11.92 -3.17 -27.43
N LEU A 12 -13.08 -3.82 -27.47
CA LEU A 12 -13.57 -4.69 -26.39
C LEU A 12 -12.69 -5.92 -26.17
N ALA A 13 -12.15 -6.51 -27.24
CA ALA A 13 -11.20 -7.63 -27.14
C ALA A 13 -9.86 -7.19 -26.54
N VAL A 14 -9.35 -6.01 -26.91
CA VAL A 14 -8.11 -5.45 -26.34
C VAL A 14 -8.30 -5.07 -24.87
N VAL A 15 -9.43 -4.45 -24.51
CA VAL A 15 -9.79 -4.18 -23.11
C VAL A 15 -9.99 -5.49 -22.35
N GLY A 16 -10.62 -6.51 -22.94
CA GLY A 16 -10.79 -7.83 -22.33
C GLY A 16 -9.47 -8.57 -22.09
N ILE A 17 -8.50 -8.48 -23.01
CA ILE A 17 -7.17 -9.07 -22.85
C ILE A 17 -6.32 -8.29 -21.85
N ALA A 18 -6.38 -6.95 -21.87
CA ALA A 18 -5.70 -6.10 -20.88
C ALA A 18 -6.26 -6.26 -19.45
N LEU A 19 -7.54 -6.66 -19.31
CA LEU A 19 -8.18 -6.97 -18.04
C LEU A 19 -8.05 -8.45 -17.63
N ALA A 20 -7.60 -9.34 -18.52
CA ALA A 20 -7.40 -10.76 -18.25
C ALA A 20 -5.99 -11.09 -17.73
N THR A 21 -5.11 -10.09 -17.64
CA THR A 21 -3.83 -10.20 -16.94
C THR A 21 -3.78 -9.29 -15.72
N PRO A 22 -4.62 -9.48 -14.68
CA PRO A 22 -4.06 -9.31 -13.37
C PRO A 22 -3.13 -10.51 -13.20
N ASN A 23 -1.82 -10.28 -13.18
CA ASN A 23 -0.99 -11.11 -12.32
C ASN A 23 -1.59 -10.91 -10.93
N SER A 24 -2.59 -11.72 -10.59
CA SER A 24 -3.19 -11.76 -9.27
C SER A 24 -2.11 -12.40 -8.44
N VAL A 25 -1.12 -11.60 -8.08
CA VAL A 25 -0.14 -11.96 -7.07
C VAL A 25 -0.99 -12.12 -5.82
N SER A 26 -1.35 -13.36 -5.53
CA SER A 26 -2.07 -13.68 -4.32
C SER A 26 -1.06 -13.46 -3.20
N ALA A 27 -1.40 -12.59 -2.26
CA ALA A 27 -0.70 -12.48 -0.99
C ALA A 27 -0.44 -13.88 -0.42
N ALA A 28 0.77 -14.11 0.09
CA ALA A 28 1.16 -15.42 0.64
C ALA A 28 0.28 -15.87 1.81
N GLY A 29 -0.37 -14.94 2.50
CA GLY A 29 -1.33 -15.18 3.57
C GLY A 29 -1.78 -13.87 4.22
N PRO A 30 -2.50 -13.96 5.36
CA PRO A 30 -2.69 -12.83 6.26
C PRO A 30 -1.33 -12.34 6.76
N ILE A 31 -1.21 -11.02 6.87
CA ILE A 31 -0.05 -10.34 7.46
C ILE A 31 -0.04 -10.61 8.97
N VAL A 32 1.10 -11.02 9.50
CA VAL A 32 1.33 -11.28 10.93
C VAL A 32 2.55 -10.49 11.37
N LEU A 33 2.42 -9.74 12.46
CA LEU A 33 3.54 -9.00 13.04
C LEU A 33 4.31 -9.92 13.99
N ASP A 34 5.38 -10.53 13.49
CA ASP A 34 6.22 -11.50 14.22
C ASP A 34 7.71 -11.47 13.85
N GLY A 35 8.14 -10.53 13.00
CA GLY A 35 9.51 -10.44 12.52
C GLY A 35 9.86 -11.45 11.42
N LEU A 36 8.87 -12.23 10.93
CA LEU A 36 9.00 -13.07 9.76
C LEU A 36 8.32 -12.39 8.58
N PHE A 37 9.04 -12.29 7.46
CA PHE A 37 8.60 -11.41 6.37
C PHE A 37 8.07 -12.15 5.13
N ASP A 38 7.81 -13.45 5.23
CA ASP A 38 7.37 -14.26 4.09
C ASP A 38 5.91 -13.95 3.67
N ASP A 39 5.10 -13.47 4.60
CA ASP A 39 3.71 -13.02 4.42
C ASP A 39 3.58 -11.71 3.63
N TRP A 40 4.65 -10.91 3.57
CA TRP A 40 4.77 -9.72 2.72
C TRP A 40 4.92 -10.03 1.24
N ALA A 41 5.23 -11.29 0.90
CA ALA A 41 5.34 -11.71 -0.49
C ALA A 41 4.02 -11.47 -1.23
N GLY A 42 4.09 -10.59 -2.23
CA GLY A 42 2.95 -10.23 -3.05
C GLY A 42 2.07 -9.10 -2.53
N GLN A 43 2.41 -8.52 -1.37
CA GLN A 43 1.77 -7.30 -0.90
C GLN A 43 2.16 -6.09 -1.75
N MET A 44 1.33 -5.05 -1.69
CA MET A 44 1.60 -3.79 -2.36
C MET A 44 2.84 -3.13 -1.74
N HIS A 45 3.74 -2.65 -2.58
CA HIS A 45 4.92 -1.92 -2.16
C HIS A 45 5.36 -0.90 -3.20
N LEU A 46 6.23 0.01 -2.78
CA LEU A 46 7.09 0.80 -3.64
C LEU A 46 8.54 0.42 -3.36
N ASP A 47 9.28 0.13 -4.42
CA ASP A 47 10.73 -0.01 -4.37
C ASP A 47 11.41 1.36 -4.32
N ASP A 48 12.59 1.40 -3.73
CA ASP A 48 13.40 2.59 -3.60
C ASP A 48 14.85 2.30 -4.02
N PRO A 49 15.40 3.06 -4.98
CA PRO A 49 16.74 2.79 -5.50
C PRO A 49 17.80 3.17 -4.46
N PRO A 50 18.93 2.44 -4.40
CA PRO A 50 19.98 2.77 -3.44
C PRO A 50 20.67 4.09 -3.77
N GLY A 51 21.12 4.80 -2.75
CA GLY A 51 22.08 5.91 -2.83
C GLY A 51 21.50 7.32 -2.89
N ASP A 52 20.20 7.50 -2.63
CA ASP A 52 19.53 8.79 -2.45
C ASP A 52 19.44 9.23 -0.98
N ALA A 53 19.71 8.31 -0.05
CA ALA A 53 19.89 8.64 1.35
C ALA A 53 21.26 9.26 1.69
N LYS A 54 21.34 9.91 2.86
CA LYS A 54 22.59 10.45 3.42
C LYS A 54 23.65 9.37 3.68
N ASN A 55 23.24 8.14 3.97
CA ASN A 55 24.10 6.98 4.21
C ASN A 55 23.31 5.67 4.09
N GLU A 56 24.01 4.55 3.88
CA GLU A 56 23.39 3.24 3.61
C GLU A 56 22.48 2.73 4.75
N LYS A 57 22.71 3.10 6.01
CA LYS A 57 21.90 2.61 7.15
C LYS A 57 20.49 3.23 7.22
N THR A 58 20.31 4.38 6.57
CA THR A 58 19.03 5.11 6.46
C THR A 58 18.48 5.09 5.04
N ASP A 59 19.16 4.40 4.12
CA ASP A 59 18.78 4.18 2.72
C ASP A 59 17.72 3.10 2.64
N MET A 60 16.48 3.49 2.37
CA MET A 60 15.36 2.57 2.28
C MET A 60 15.42 1.80 0.97
N SER A 61 14.95 0.56 0.98
CA SER A 61 14.93 -0.29 -0.22
C SER A 61 13.52 -0.51 -0.74
N ALA A 62 12.54 -0.50 0.16
CA ALA A 62 11.13 -0.67 -0.18
C ALA A 62 10.23 -0.29 1.00
N PHE A 63 9.00 0.11 0.67
CA PHE A 63 7.92 0.33 1.62
C PHE A 63 6.69 -0.46 1.21
N TYR A 64 6.28 -1.40 2.06
CA TYR A 64 5.12 -2.26 1.90
C TYR A 64 3.98 -1.78 2.80
N PHE A 65 2.75 -1.95 2.32
CA PHE A 65 1.55 -1.62 3.08
C PHE A 65 0.35 -2.46 2.65
N GLY A 66 -0.51 -2.82 3.60
CA GLY A 66 -1.65 -3.69 3.32
C GLY A 66 -2.61 -3.86 4.49
N THR A 67 -3.69 -4.59 4.24
CA THR A 67 -4.73 -4.93 5.22
C THR A 67 -5.06 -6.40 5.10
N ASN A 68 -5.44 -7.03 6.20
CA ASN A 68 -6.01 -8.37 6.16
C ASN A 68 -7.52 -8.33 5.85
N PRO A 69 -8.06 -9.35 5.15
CA PRO A 69 -9.51 -9.49 5.00
C PRO A 69 -10.20 -9.52 6.37
N ASP A 70 -11.29 -8.77 6.48
CA ASP A 70 -12.12 -8.67 7.69
C ASP A 70 -11.40 -8.15 8.94
N ASP A 71 -10.25 -7.48 8.76
CA ASP A 71 -9.49 -6.83 9.82
C ASP A 71 -9.58 -5.30 9.72
N SER A 72 -9.55 -4.63 10.87
CA SER A 72 -9.57 -3.18 11.00
C SER A 72 -8.19 -2.56 11.23
N ASN A 73 -7.14 -3.24 10.77
CA ASN A 73 -5.75 -2.83 10.92
C ASN A 73 -5.11 -2.54 9.56
N LEU A 74 -4.26 -1.50 9.55
CA LEU A 74 -3.31 -1.23 8.48
C LEU A 74 -1.94 -1.74 8.92
N TYR A 75 -1.29 -2.50 8.06
CA TYR A 75 0.03 -3.09 8.28
C TYR A 75 1.04 -2.45 7.35
N PHE A 76 2.28 -2.38 7.83
CA PHE A 76 3.40 -1.78 7.13
C PHE A 76 4.67 -2.60 7.33
N MET A 77 5.53 -2.59 6.31
CA MET A 77 6.91 -3.05 6.43
C MET A 77 7.83 -2.13 5.64
N ALA A 78 9.00 -1.84 6.19
CA ALA A 78 10.05 -1.09 5.52
C ALA A 78 11.32 -1.94 5.43
N GLY A 79 11.95 -1.92 4.26
CA GLY A 79 13.28 -2.47 4.04
C GLY A 79 14.32 -1.36 3.91
N ARG A 80 15.59 -1.66 4.19
CA ARG A 80 16.75 -0.79 3.92
C ARG A 80 17.88 -1.54 3.22
N TRP A 81 18.72 -0.80 2.50
CA TRP A 81 19.89 -1.36 1.81
C TRP A 81 21.03 -1.71 2.77
N GLY A 82 21.31 -0.86 3.76
CA GLY A 82 22.38 -1.05 4.74
C GLY A 82 21.86 -1.51 6.11
N GLY A 83 22.14 -2.76 6.48
CA GLY A 83 21.66 -3.38 7.71
C GLY A 83 22.63 -3.42 8.90
N GLY A 84 22.45 -4.42 9.75
CA GLY A 84 23.26 -4.75 10.92
C GLY A 84 22.61 -4.30 12.23
N ALA A 85 23.42 -4.10 13.27
CA ALA A 85 22.96 -3.68 14.60
C ALA A 85 22.68 -2.16 14.72
N GLN A 86 22.68 -1.44 13.59
CA GLN A 86 22.49 0.01 13.60
C GLN A 86 21.00 0.35 13.71
N PRO A 87 20.61 1.25 14.62
CA PRO A 87 19.23 1.66 14.77
C PRO A 87 18.77 2.47 13.54
N LEU A 88 17.47 2.39 13.27
CA LEU A 88 16.77 3.13 12.23
C LEU A 88 15.58 3.85 12.87
N ARG A 89 15.39 5.11 12.49
CA ARG A 89 14.18 5.86 12.83
C ARG A 89 13.42 6.16 11.55
N LEU A 90 12.14 5.83 11.55
CA LEU A 90 11.23 6.10 10.45
C LEU A 90 10.10 7.01 10.92
N ARG A 91 9.56 7.79 10.00
CA ARG A 91 8.37 8.59 10.20
C ARG A 91 7.39 8.32 9.07
N LEU A 92 6.26 7.70 9.40
CA LEU A 92 5.16 7.53 8.47
C LEU A 92 4.15 8.65 8.68
N LYS A 93 4.05 9.56 7.72
CA LYS A 93 3.02 10.61 7.68
C LYS A 93 1.80 10.10 6.94
N ILE A 94 0.63 10.28 7.53
CA ILE A 94 -0.65 9.83 6.99
C ILE A 94 -1.60 11.03 6.96
N ASP A 95 -1.88 11.50 5.75
CA ASP A 95 -2.94 12.46 5.46
C ASP A 95 -4.25 11.68 5.43
N THR A 96 -5.05 11.91 6.47
CA THR A 96 -6.24 11.10 6.74
C THR A 96 -7.44 11.54 5.92
N ASP A 97 -7.53 12.82 5.52
CA ASP A 97 -8.64 13.35 4.75
C ASP A 97 -8.35 13.46 3.24
N ASN A 98 -7.15 13.05 2.83
CA ASN A 98 -6.67 12.92 1.45
C ASN A 98 -6.59 14.26 0.70
N ASN A 99 -6.30 15.35 1.42
CA ASN A 99 -6.22 16.71 0.88
C ASN A 99 -4.79 17.16 0.46
N ARG A 100 -3.77 16.32 0.68
CA ARG A 100 -2.31 16.53 0.45
C ARG A 100 -1.61 17.45 1.45
N VAL A 101 -2.24 17.73 2.57
CA VAL A 101 -1.61 18.40 3.72
C VAL A 101 -1.43 17.33 4.80
N PHE A 102 -0.22 17.22 5.34
CA PHE A 102 0.15 16.20 6.34
C PHE A 102 0.38 16.80 7.73
N THR A 103 0.05 18.07 7.90
CA THR A 103 0.40 18.88 9.07
C THR A 103 -0.83 19.35 9.83
N GLU A 104 -1.99 18.76 9.59
CA GLU A 104 -3.21 19.15 10.27
C GLU A 104 -3.46 18.28 11.51
N PRO A 105 -4.16 18.78 12.55
CA PRO A 105 -4.41 17.99 13.77
C PRO A 105 -5.15 16.66 13.53
N GLN A 106 -5.92 16.55 12.45
CA GLN A 106 -6.59 15.29 12.07
C GLN A 106 -5.64 14.25 11.47
N ASP A 107 -4.49 14.66 10.95
CA ASP A 107 -3.50 13.76 10.37
C ASP A 107 -2.75 12.99 11.43
N ARG A 108 -2.06 11.93 11.00
CA ARG A 108 -1.32 11.05 11.89
C ARG A 108 0.11 10.93 11.44
N ILE A 109 1.00 10.97 12.41
CA ILE A 109 2.40 10.65 12.24
C ILE A 109 2.70 9.45 13.13
N LEU A 110 3.22 8.38 12.53
CA LEU A 110 3.82 7.29 13.29
C LEU A 110 5.33 7.52 13.34
N ASP A 111 5.88 7.61 14.55
CA ASP A 111 7.32 7.66 14.80
C ASP A 111 7.77 6.26 15.20
N ILE A 112 8.53 5.61 14.32
CA ILE A 112 8.96 4.22 14.45
C ILE A 112 10.44 4.21 14.82
N ARG A 113 10.78 3.54 15.92
CA ARG A 113 12.15 3.31 16.35
C ARG A 113 12.46 1.83 16.25
N TYR A 114 13.35 1.47 15.34
CA TYR A 114 13.81 0.11 15.12
C TYR A 114 15.26 -0.04 15.60
N GLN A 115 15.49 -0.96 16.54
CA GLN A 115 16.78 -1.22 17.17
C GLN A 115 17.11 -2.72 17.07
N PRO A 116 17.76 -3.16 15.98
CA PRO A 116 18.22 -4.54 15.88
C PRO A 116 19.33 -4.81 16.90
N SER A 117 19.15 -5.86 17.71
CA SER A 117 20.18 -6.43 18.59
C SER A 117 20.68 -7.75 17.99
N LYS A 118 21.62 -8.44 18.65
CA LYS A 118 22.23 -9.66 18.07
C LYS A 118 21.21 -10.75 17.73
N GLU A 119 20.28 -11.04 18.63
CA GLU A 119 19.38 -12.20 18.54
C GLU A 119 17.90 -11.82 18.44
N ALA A 120 17.58 -10.54 18.60
CA ALA A 120 16.22 -10.02 18.56
C ALA A 120 16.26 -8.58 18.07
N SER A 121 15.10 -8.01 17.78
CA SER A 121 14.92 -6.59 17.54
C SER A 121 14.11 -5.94 18.66
N GLN A 122 14.17 -4.61 18.70
CA GLN A 122 13.22 -3.81 19.45
C GLN A 122 12.58 -2.79 18.52
N VAL A 123 11.25 -2.84 18.43
CA VAL A 123 10.41 -1.92 17.67
C VAL A 123 9.50 -1.18 18.63
N ASP A 124 9.61 0.14 18.64
CA ASP A 124 8.66 1.03 19.30
C ASP A 124 7.95 1.87 18.24
N VAL A 125 6.63 2.05 18.40
CA VAL A 125 5.85 2.96 17.56
C VAL A 125 5.05 3.89 18.44
N GLU A 126 5.23 5.19 18.21
CA GLU A 126 4.47 6.25 18.85
C GLU A 126 3.61 6.96 17.81
N MET A 127 2.39 7.32 18.19
CA MET A 127 1.48 8.08 17.35
C MET A 127 1.46 9.54 17.80
N LEU A 128 1.60 10.44 16.83
CA LEU A 128 1.49 11.87 16.97
C LEU A 128 0.39 12.39 16.03
N ASP A 129 -0.13 13.58 16.31
CA ASP A 129 -0.97 14.31 15.33
C ASP A 129 -0.09 14.89 14.19
N GLY A 130 -0.72 15.49 13.17
CA GLY A 130 0.01 16.13 12.08
C GLY A 130 0.89 17.31 12.50
N ASN A 131 0.65 17.90 13.68
CA ASN A 131 1.52 18.94 14.24
C ASN A 131 2.74 18.36 14.99
N GLY A 132 2.84 17.03 15.11
CA GLY A 132 3.88 16.35 15.87
C GLY A 132 3.66 16.39 17.38
N LEU A 133 2.43 16.61 17.85
CA LEU A 133 2.06 16.44 19.25
C LEU A 133 1.81 14.96 19.54
N PHE A 134 2.49 14.42 20.55
CA PHE A 134 2.30 13.05 20.99
C PHE A 134 0.83 12.78 21.39
N LEU A 135 0.28 11.68 20.88
CA LEU A 135 -1.08 11.22 21.19
C LEU A 135 -1.04 9.98 22.08
N ALA A 136 -0.36 8.92 21.63
CA ALA A 136 -0.35 7.64 22.32
C ALA A 136 0.82 6.74 21.89
N PRO A 137 1.27 5.83 22.76
CA PRO A 137 2.08 4.69 22.30
C PRO A 137 1.18 3.73 21.50
N VAL A 138 1.72 3.17 20.42
CA VAL A 138 1.05 2.12 19.62
C VAL A 138 1.60 0.75 20.03
N ILE A 139 2.92 0.62 20.03
CA ILE A 139 3.63 -0.57 20.50
C ILE A 139 4.91 -0.16 21.24
N TYR A 140 5.33 -0.99 22.18
CA TYR A 140 6.57 -0.79 22.93
C TYR A 140 7.33 -2.11 23.04
N SER A 141 8.60 -2.08 22.67
CA SER A 141 9.54 -3.18 22.78
C SER A 141 9.09 -4.49 22.12
N ALA A 142 8.47 -4.40 20.93
CA ALA A 142 8.13 -5.58 20.14
C ALA A 142 9.31 -6.10 19.33
N ASP A 143 9.36 -7.42 19.10
CA ASP A 143 10.34 -8.06 18.23
C ASP A 143 9.74 -8.28 16.85
N TRP A 144 9.54 -7.18 16.11
CA TRP A 144 8.85 -7.13 14.81
C TRP A 144 9.81 -6.62 13.71
N GLY A 145 11.06 -7.05 13.79
CA GLY A 145 12.13 -6.61 12.90
C GLY A 145 13.18 -7.69 12.78
N ASP A 146 13.99 -7.65 11.72
CA ASP A 146 15.16 -8.51 11.65
C ASP A 146 16.09 -8.21 12.85
N SER A 147 16.67 -9.23 13.46
CA SER A 147 17.83 -9.06 14.33
C SER A 147 19.08 -8.71 13.51
N ALA A 148 20.16 -8.30 14.18
CA ALA A 148 21.43 -8.05 13.52
C ALA A 148 22.05 -9.33 12.91
N ASN A 149 21.80 -10.50 13.49
CA ASN A 149 22.23 -11.78 12.91
C ASN A 149 21.44 -12.16 11.66
N GLU A 150 20.20 -11.70 11.53
CA GLU A 150 19.35 -11.82 10.33
C GLU A 150 19.65 -10.72 9.29
N GLY A 151 20.60 -9.84 9.59
CA GLY A 151 21.04 -8.76 8.72
C GLY A 151 20.43 -7.41 9.06
N GLY A 152 19.41 -7.34 9.91
CA GLY A 152 18.84 -6.09 10.40
C GLY A 152 18.27 -5.20 9.29
N LEU A 153 17.60 -5.79 8.29
CA LEU A 153 17.23 -5.10 7.04
C LEU A 153 15.78 -4.65 7.01
N ARG A 154 14.89 -5.32 7.76
CA ARG A 154 13.45 -5.09 7.68
C ARG A 154 12.84 -4.87 9.06
N VAL A 155 11.77 -4.09 9.06
CA VAL A 155 10.94 -3.84 10.24
C VAL A 155 9.48 -3.71 9.81
N GLU A 156 8.58 -4.25 10.61
CA GLU A 156 7.14 -4.18 10.39
C GLU A 156 6.40 -3.62 11.61
N TRP A 157 5.23 -3.06 11.34
CA TRP A 157 4.33 -2.54 12.36
C TRP A 157 2.90 -2.50 11.83
N GLY A 158 1.95 -2.33 12.74
CA GLY A 158 0.55 -2.16 12.39
C GLY A 158 -0.15 -1.17 13.31
N ILE A 159 -1.28 -0.66 12.82
CA ILE A 159 -2.11 0.27 13.58
C ILE A 159 -3.58 0.07 13.23
N ALA A 160 -4.45 0.19 14.24
CA ALA A 160 -5.88 0.11 14.02
C ALA A 160 -6.41 1.36 13.30
N PHE A 161 -7.35 1.18 12.38
CA PHE A 161 -8.06 2.29 11.72
C PHE A 161 -8.69 3.26 12.73
N ALA A 162 -9.20 2.74 13.84
CA ALA A 162 -9.77 3.57 14.91
C ALA A 162 -8.73 4.49 15.56
N GLN A 163 -7.48 4.06 15.73
CA GLN A 163 -6.40 4.90 16.24
C GLN A 163 -6.01 5.97 15.23
N LEU A 164 -5.99 5.61 13.93
CA LEU A 164 -5.77 6.56 12.86
C LEU A 164 -6.93 7.56 12.69
N GLY A 165 -8.13 7.23 13.17
CA GLY A 165 -9.33 8.03 12.93
C GLY A 165 -9.88 7.89 11.51
N ILE A 166 -9.62 6.75 10.85
CA ILE A 166 -10.07 6.46 9.49
C ILE A 166 -11.10 5.33 9.47
N SER A 167 -11.87 5.26 8.38
CA SER A 167 -12.79 4.13 8.12
C SER A 167 -12.14 3.09 7.18
N PRO A 168 -12.54 1.79 7.23
CA PRO A 168 -11.96 0.70 6.42
C PRO A 168 -11.99 0.83 4.89
N GLN A 169 -12.54 1.90 4.33
CA GLN A 169 -12.63 2.18 2.89
C GLN A 169 -12.25 3.62 2.55
N GLN A 170 -11.76 4.37 3.54
CA GLN A 170 -11.36 5.75 3.39
C GLN A 170 -10.07 5.79 2.58
N ALA A 171 -10.05 6.66 1.57
CA ALA A 171 -8.82 6.97 0.87
C ALA A 171 -7.94 7.83 1.79
N ILE A 172 -6.65 7.50 1.85
CA ILE A 172 -5.64 8.25 2.61
C ILE A 172 -4.44 8.51 1.71
N ARG A 173 -3.55 9.40 2.14
CA ARG A 173 -2.22 9.54 1.54
C ARG A 173 -1.13 9.26 2.56
N MET A 174 -0.01 8.73 2.08
CA MET A 174 1.09 8.32 2.93
C MET A 174 2.44 8.75 2.36
N VAL A 175 3.37 9.07 3.26
CA VAL A 175 4.79 9.28 2.97
C VAL A 175 5.59 8.65 4.10
N LEU A 176 6.54 7.78 3.76
CA LEU A 176 7.52 7.24 4.71
C LEU A 176 8.83 8.01 4.58
N GLU A 177 9.39 8.44 5.71
CA GLU A 177 10.69 9.11 5.76
C GLU A 177 11.62 8.32 6.69
N SER A 178 12.91 8.27 6.38
CA SER A 178 13.94 7.81 7.30
C SER A 178 14.73 9.00 7.87
N ALA A 179 15.28 8.84 9.07
CA ALA A 179 16.04 9.89 9.74
C ALA A 179 17.43 9.43 10.17
N ASP A 180 18.42 10.31 9.98
CA ASP A 180 19.76 10.21 10.56
C ASP A 180 19.90 11.26 11.66
N GLY A 181 19.59 10.84 12.89
CA GLY A 181 19.49 11.76 14.04
C GLY A 181 18.21 12.59 13.99
N ASN A 182 18.36 13.91 13.81
CA ASN A 182 17.23 14.85 13.72
C ASN A 182 16.93 15.28 12.27
N ASP A 183 17.76 14.88 11.32
CA ASP A 183 17.62 15.25 9.92
C ASP A 183 16.95 14.10 9.14
N PHE A 184 16.05 14.45 8.22
CA PHE A 184 15.54 13.50 7.25
C PHE A 184 16.67 13.08 6.31
N SER A 185 16.82 11.78 6.15
CA SER A 185 17.84 11.21 5.28
C SER A 185 17.25 10.80 3.93
N ASP A 186 16.04 10.26 3.92
CA ASP A 186 15.45 9.58 2.79
C ASP A 186 13.91 9.59 2.85
N GLN A 187 13.23 9.36 1.73
CA GLN A 187 11.78 9.41 1.61
C GLN A 187 11.24 8.46 0.53
N ILE A 188 10.24 7.65 0.89
CA ILE A 188 9.42 6.87 -0.05
C ILE A 188 7.98 7.44 -0.09
N PRO A 189 7.48 7.87 -1.27
CA PRO A 189 8.19 7.95 -2.53
C PRO A 189 9.18 9.11 -2.55
N ASN A 190 10.25 8.98 -3.33
CA ASN A 190 11.26 10.02 -3.58
C ASN A 190 10.68 11.40 -3.98
N SER A 191 9.46 11.40 -4.53
CA SER A 191 8.67 12.63 -4.71
C SER A 191 7.17 12.33 -4.62
N GLY A 192 6.40 13.26 -4.06
CA GLY A 192 4.96 13.14 -3.94
C GLY A 192 4.52 12.29 -2.76
N ASP A 193 3.44 11.53 -2.95
CA ASP A 193 2.79 10.72 -1.92
C ASP A 193 2.20 9.43 -2.50
N ILE A 194 1.94 8.47 -1.61
CA ILE A 194 1.20 7.25 -1.92
C ILE A 194 -0.27 7.51 -1.63
N GLN A 195 -1.13 7.52 -2.64
CA GLN A 195 -2.57 7.47 -2.41
C GLN A 195 -3.03 6.02 -2.29
N TRP A 196 -3.52 5.64 -1.12
CA TRP A 196 -4.09 4.31 -0.88
C TRP A 196 -5.59 4.41 -0.67
N SER A 197 -6.32 3.47 -1.27
CA SER A 197 -7.74 3.27 -1.00
C SER A 197 -8.03 1.77 -1.06
N PRO A 198 -8.62 1.18 -0.01
CA PRO A 198 -9.09 -0.20 -0.05
C PRO A 198 -10.04 -0.38 -1.23
N ALA A 199 -9.64 -1.17 -2.23
CA ALA A 199 -10.56 -1.57 -3.29
C ALA A 199 -11.62 -2.46 -2.64
N SER A 200 -12.85 -1.94 -2.52
CA SER A 200 -13.97 -2.78 -2.09
C SER A 200 -14.07 -3.97 -3.04
N ALA A 201 -14.16 -5.19 -2.49
CA ALA A 201 -14.37 -6.43 -3.24
C ALA A 201 -15.57 -6.38 -4.21
N LEU A 202 -16.42 -5.35 -4.14
CA LEU A 202 -17.43 -4.98 -5.12
C LEU A 202 -16.87 -4.71 -6.54
N GLY A 203 -15.58 -4.38 -6.69
CA GLY A 203 -14.98 -4.09 -7.99
C GLY A 203 -15.04 -5.26 -8.97
N ILE A 204 -14.66 -6.47 -8.56
CA ILE A 204 -14.63 -7.63 -9.46
C ILE A 204 -16.03 -8.15 -9.83
N PRO A 205 -16.97 -8.34 -8.88
CA PRO A 205 -18.34 -8.73 -9.21
C PRO A 205 -19.05 -7.69 -10.06
N LEU A 206 -18.88 -6.39 -9.77
CA LEU A 206 -19.48 -5.32 -10.58
C LEU A 206 -18.88 -5.29 -11.99
N LEU A 207 -17.55 -5.43 -12.13
CA LEU A 207 -16.89 -5.54 -13.42
C LEU A 207 -17.37 -6.78 -14.20
N ALA A 208 -17.54 -7.92 -13.54
CA ALA A 208 -18.09 -9.13 -14.15
C ALA A 208 -19.53 -8.93 -14.62
N VAL A 209 -20.38 -8.28 -13.82
CA VAL A 209 -21.77 -7.93 -14.21
C VAL A 209 -21.78 -6.98 -15.41
N LEU A 210 -20.94 -5.95 -15.42
CA LEU A 210 -20.83 -5.01 -16.54
C LEU A 210 -20.37 -5.72 -17.83
N LEU A 211 -19.43 -6.66 -17.71
CA LEU A 211 -18.92 -7.44 -18.85
C LEU A 211 -20.01 -8.37 -19.41
N ILE A 212 -20.74 -9.08 -18.55
CA ILE A 212 -21.86 -9.94 -18.94
C ILE A 212 -22.98 -9.11 -19.60
N ALA A 213 -23.34 -7.97 -19.01
CA ALA A 213 -24.34 -7.06 -19.56
C ALA A 213 -23.93 -6.53 -20.95
N GLY A 214 -22.66 -6.14 -21.12
CA GLY A 214 -22.10 -5.70 -22.39
C GLY A 214 -22.16 -6.79 -23.47
N ILE A 215 -21.79 -8.03 -23.15
CA ILE A 215 -21.89 -9.18 -24.06
C ILE A 215 -23.35 -9.44 -24.44
N GLY A 216 -24.26 -9.45 -23.44
CA GLY A 216 -25.69 -9.67 -23.65
C GLY A 216 -26.31 -8.62 -24.59
N TRP A 217 -25.97 -7.34 -24.40
CA TRP A 217 -26.41 -6.25 -25.26
C TRP A 217 -25.92 -6.41 -26.70
N LEU A 218 -24.65 -6.79 -26.91
CA LEU A 218 -24.10 -7.03 -28.25
C LEU A 218 -24.80 -8.19 -28.96
N VAL A 219 -25.11 -9.28 -28.26
CA VAL A 219 -25.88 -10.42 -28.80
C VAL A 219 -27.29 -9.96 -29.17
N TYR A 220 -27.95 -9.18 -28.32
CA TYR A 220 -29.28 -8.63 -28.58
C TYR A 220 -29.30 -7.72 -29.82
N GLN A 221 -28.32 -6.82 -29.98
CA GLN A 221 -28.24 -5.96 -31.17
C GLN A 221 -28.08 -6.75 -32.47
N ARG A 222 -27.33 -7.86 -32.47
CA ARG A 222 -27.16 -8.71 -33.66
C ARG A 222 -28.43 -9.44 -34.07
N ARG A 223 -29.38 -9.62 -33.15
CA ARG A 223 -30.66 -10.30 -33.40
C ARG A 223 -31.78 -9.34 -33.82
N ARG A 224 -31.55 -8.02 -33.82
CA ARG A 224 -32.56 -7.07 -34.31
C ARG A 224 -32.71 -7.22 -35.83
N PRO A 225 -33.91 -7.54 -36.34
CA PRO A 225 -34.16 -7.56 -37.78
C PRO A 225 -33.87 -6.17 -38.36
N PRO A 226 -33.29 -6.06 -39.56
CA PRO A 226 -33.20 -4.78 -40.23
C PRO A 226 -34.63 -4.24 -40.36
N TRP A 227 -34.84 -3.03 -39.85
CA TRP A 227 -36.10 -2.30 -39.99
C TRP A 227 -36.44 -2.31 -41.49
N ARG A 228 -37.47 -3.08 -41.88
CA ARG A 228 -37.98 -3.06 -43.25
C ARG A 228 -38.47 -1.64 -43.48
N SER A 229 -37.75 -0.86 -44.28
CA SER A 229 -38.25 0.37 -44.86
C SER A 229 -39.48 -0.01 -45.69
N ARG A 230 -40.67 0.17 -45.10
CA ARG A 230 -41.91 0.14 -45.86
C ARG A 230 -41.96 1.44 -46.64
N SER A 231 -41.80 1.29 -47.95
CA SER A 231 -42.22 2.24 -49.00
C SER A 231 -43.67 2.62 -48.83
#